data_AF-A0A833ASS4-F1
#
_entry.id   AF-A0A833ASS4-F1
#
_cell.length_a   1.000
_cell.length_b   1.000
_cell.length_c   1.000
_cell.angle_alpha   90.00
_cell.angle_beta   90.00
_cell.angle_gamma   90.00
#
_symmetry.space_group_name_H-M   'P 1'
#
loop_
_entity.id
_entity.type
_entity.pdbx_description
1 polymer ?
#
loop_
_entity_poly.entity_id
_entity_poly.type
_entity_poly.pdbx_seq_one_letter_code
_entity_poly.pdbx_strand_id
1 'polypeptide(L)'
;MKGRVTANLLNIRSLPSLSARIVGTLPKDTVISIRDEKDNWLEINYQGMAGYVSADWVFRLESEVNLKGRVSASLLNVRREPALHSDVMGSLILDSRIDILDETGEWLEIAFNG
;
A
#
# COMPACT_ATOMS: atom_id res chain seq x y z
N MET A 1 -2.51 2.05 -2.83
CA MET A 1 -1.12 1.83 -3.28
C MET A 1 -0.80 2.75 -4.45
N LYS A 2 0.46 3.15 -4.65
CA LYS A 2 0.88 3.90 -5.85
C LYS A 2 1.78 3.04 -6.74
N GLY A 3 1.82 3.34 -8.02
CA GLY A 3 2.70 2.70 -8.99
C GLY A 3 3.30 3.73 -9.94
N ARG A 4 4.45 3.44 -10.52
CA ARG A 4 5.11 4.23 -11.55
C ARG A 4 5.16 3.42 -12.84
N VAL A 5 4.67 4.01 -13.93
CA VAL A 5 4.70 3.38 -15.25
C VAL A 5 6.15 3.25 -15.75
N THR A 6 6.54 2.04 -16.16
CA THR A 6 7.90 1.75 -16.68
C THR A 6 7.96 1.71 -18.20
N ALA A 7 6.83 1.39 -18.86
CA ALA A 7 6.72 1.40 -20.32
C ALA A 7 6.74 2.83 -20.90
N ASN A 8 7.25 2.98 -22.12
CA ASN A 8 7.28 4.27 -22.83
C ASN A 8 5.87 4.88 -22.97
N LEU A 9 4.89 4.04 -23.29
CA LEU A 9 3.48 4.40 -23.36
C LEU A 9 2.65 3.17 -22.98
N LEU A 10 1.96 3.24 -21.84
CA LEU A 10 1.13 2.16 -21.31
C LEU A 10 -0.33 2.39 -21.66
N ASN A 11 -0.99 1.39 -22.24
CA ASN A 11 -2.40 1.48 -22.60
C ASN A 11 -3.29 1.24 -21.37
N ILE A 12 -4.28 2.12 -21.20
CA ILE A 12 -5.38 1.95 -20.27
C ILE A 12 -6.53 1.29 -21.02
N ARG A 13 -7.06 0.20 -20.48
CA ARG A 13 -8.14 -0.58 -21.10
C ARG A 13 -9.42 -0.53 -20.28
N SER A 14 -10.55 -0.77 -20.94
CA SER A 14 -11.86 -0.79 -20.30
C SER A 14 -12.13 -2.03 -19.44
N LEU A 15 -11.38 -3.12 -19.66
CA LEU A 15 -11.47 -4.39 -18.93
C LEU A 15 -10.06 -4.98 -18.77
N PRO A 16 -9.83 -5.87 -17.78
CA PRO A 16 -8.55 -6.54 -17.56
C PRO A 16 -8.30 -7.65 -18.61
N SER A 17 -8.14 -7.25 -19.87
CA SER A 17 -7.89 -8.15 -20.99
C SER A 17 -7.16 -7.45 -22.13
N LEU A 18 -6.30 -8.20 -22.85
CA LEU A 18 -5.61 -7.72 -24.04
C LEU A 18 -6.56 -7.45 -25.22
N SER A 19 -7.76 -8.04 -25.23
CA SER A 19 -8.79 -7.80 -26.25
C SER A 19 -9.71 -6.61 -25.93
N ALA A 20 -9.60 -6.04 -24.72
CA ALA A 20 -10.46 -4.93 -24.30
C ALA A 20 -10.11 -3.62 -25.01
N ARG A 21 -11.11 -2.74 -25.17
CA ARG A 21 -10.95 -1.43 -25.80
C ARG A 21 -9.94 -0.58 -25.02
N ILE A 22 -9.02 0.07 -25.73
CA ILE A 22 -8.11 1.07 -25.16
C ILE A 22 -8.92 2.37 -24.95
N VAL A 23 -8.93 2.85 -23.72
CA VAL A 23 -9.66 4.07 -23.30
C VAL A 23 -8.75 5.27 -23.08
N GLY A 24 -7.43 5.03 -22.99
CA GLY A 24 -6.43 6.07 -22.81
C GLY A 24 -5.03 5.49 -22.77
N THR A 25 -4.04 6.35 -22.54
CA THR A 25 -2.64 5.96 -22.40
C THR A 25 -1.96 6.74 -21.28
N LEU A 26 -0.90 6.16 -20.74
CA LEU A 26 -0.06 6.75 -19.70
C LEU A 26 1.39 6.80 -20.21
N PRO A 27 2.02 7.98 -20.24
CA PRO A 27 3.45 8.08 -20.53
C PRO A 27 4.31 7.36 -19.48
N LYS A 28 5.54 7.03 -19.85
CA LYS A 28 6.57 6.58 -18.91
C LYS A 28 6.68 7.53 -17.72
N ASP A 29 7.01 6.98 -16.56
CA ASP A 29 7.21 7.70 -15.30
C ASP A 29 5.95 8.33 -14.70
N THR A 30 4.79 8.14 -15.33
CA THR A 30 3.51 8.54 -14.75
C THR A 30 3.26 7.77 -13.46
N VAL A 31 2.94 8.50 -12.38
CA VAL A 31 2.53 7.90 -11.11
C VAL A 31 1.02 7.71 -11.10
N ILE A 32 0.58 6.48 -10.89
CA ILE A 32 -0.82 6.07 -10.83
C ILE A 32 -1.19 5.61 -9.42
N SER A 33 -2.45 5.79 -9.06
CA SER A 33 -3.01 5.19 -7.85
C SER A 33 -3.70 3.88 -8.21
N ILE A 34 -3.21 2.79 -7.63
CA ILE A 34 -3.72 1.44 -7.81
C ILE A 34 -4.83 1.21 -6.77
N ARG A 35 -6.03 0.89 -7.25
CA ARG A 35 -7.20 0.59 -6.43
C ARG A 35 -7.32 -0.89 -6.10
N ASP A 36 -7.10 -1.73 -7.10
CA ASP A 36 -7.20 -3.18 -6.97
C ASP A 36 -6.25 -3.87 -7.95
N GLU A 37 -6.00 -5.15 -7.73
CA GLU A 37 -5.17 -6.00 -8.58
C GLU A 37 -5.84 -7.37 -8.79
N LYS A 38 -5.97 -7.77 -10.05
CA LYS A 38 -6.50 -9.09 -10.41
C LYS A 38 -5.89 -9.61 -11.70
N ASP A 39 -5.47 -10.88 -11.69
CA ASP A 39 -4.99 -11.60 -12.88
C ASP A 39 -3.94 -10.82 -13.69
N ASN A 40 -2.98 -10.19 -12.99
CA ASN A 40 -1.92 -9.34 -13.56
C ASN A 40 -2.39 -7.99 -14.16
N TRP A 41 -3.59 -7.54 -13.79
CA TRP A 41 -4.13 -6.24 -14.14
C TRP A 41 -4.32 -5.37 -12.91
N LEU A 42 -3.96 -4.10 -13.04
CA LEU A 42 -4.14 -3.08 -12.02
C LEU A 42 -5.33 -2.21 -12.38
N GLU A 43 -6.29 -2.11 -11.47
CA GLU A 43 -7.39 -1.17 -11.59
C GLU A 43 -6.94 0.22 -11.10
N ILE A 44 -7.20 1.23 -11.93
CA ILE A 44 -6.92 2.63 -11.64
C ILE A 44 -8.16 3.50 -11.89
N ASN A 45 -8.19 4.68 -11.27
CA ASN A 45 -9.15 5.71 -11.63
C ASN A 45 -8.62 6.51 -12.81
N TYR A 46 -9.33 6.48 -13.94
CA TYR A 46 -9.03 7.29 -15.11
C TYR A 46 -10.25 8.14 -15.48
N GLN A 47 -10.13 9.45 -15.35
CA GLN A 47 -11.19 10.43 -15.67
C GLN A 47 -12.54 10.14 -14.97
N GLY A 48 -12.49 9.60 -13.74
CA GLY A 48 -13.70 9.27 -12.98
C GLY A 48 -14.31 7.90 -13.31
N MET A 49 -13.69 7.12 -14.19
CA MET A 49 -14.08 5.75 -14.53
C MET A 49 -12.99 4.76 -14.13
N ALA A 50 -13.36 3.48 -13.97
CA ALA A 50 -12.40 2.40 -13.80
C ALA A 50 -11.65 2.14 -15.11
N GLY A 51 -10.32 2.07 -15.02
CA GLY A 51 -9.43 1.70 -16.13
C GLY A 51 -8.45 0.64 -15.68
N TYR A 52 -8.02 -0.22 -16.60
CA TYR A 52 -7.15 -1.35 -16.31
C TYR A 52 -5.83 -1.22 -17.06
N VAL A 53 -4.72 -1.40 -16.35
CA VAL A 53 -3.37 -1.42 -16.93
C VAL A 53 -2.66 -2.71 -16.54
N SER A 54 -1.75 -3.18 -17.39
CA SER A 54 -0.98 -4.41 -17.12
C SER A 54 0.02 -4.17 -15.98
N ALA A 55 0.04 -5.05 -14.98
CA ALA A 55 0.95 -4.91 -13.83
C ALA A 55 2.43 -5.06 -14.23
N ASP A 56 2.73 -5.84 -15.27
CA ASP A 56 4.09 -6.00 -15.83
C ASP A 56 4.80 -4.67 -16.17
N TRP A 57 4.04 -3.62 -16.46
CA TRP A 57 4.54 -2.32 -16.89
C TRP A 57 4.43 -1.23 -15.82
N VAL A 58 4.22 -1.64 -14.57
CA VAL A 58 4.08 -0.75 -13.42
C VAL A 58 5.00 -1.21 -12.32
N PHE A 59 5.99 -0.37 -12.01
CA PHE A 59 6.80 -0.52 -10.80
C PHE A 59 5.97 -0.07 -9.61
N ARG A 60 5.72 -0.97 -8.65
CA ARG A 60 4.97 -0.63 -7.44
C ARG A 60 5.83 0.33 -6.63
N LEU A 61 5.30 1.52 -6.39
CA LEU A 61 5.86 2.40 -5.39
C LEU A 61 5.30 1.87 -4.08
N GLU A 62 6.08 1.00 -3.43
CA GLU A 62 5.80 0.62 -2.06
C GLU A 62 5.52 1.91 -1.31
N SER A 63 4.32 1.94 -0.72
CA SER A 63 4.02 2.98 0.23
C SER A 63 4.84 2.57 1.44
N GLU A 64 6.12 2.96 1.48
CA GLU A 64 6.84 3.01 2.73
C GLU A 64 6.04 3.98 3.58
N VAL A 65 5.14 3.44 4.39
CA VAL A 65 4.59 4.16 5.52
C VAL A 65 5.77 4.29 6.48
N ASN A 66 6.66 5.26 6.20
CA ASN A 66 7.75 5.64 7.08
C ASN A 66 7.18 6.50 8.23
N LEU A 67 6.04 6.08 8.80
CA LEU A 67 5.52 6.68 10.00
C LEU A 67 6.40 6.18 11.14
N LYS A 68 7.16 7.10 11.73
CA LYS A 68 8.00 6.80 12.87
C LYS A 68 7.31 7.28 14.13
N GLY A 69 7.12 6.38 15.08
CA GLY A 69 6.61 6.69 16.40
C GLY A 69 7.72 6.76 17.44
N ARG A 70 7.46 7.51 18.51
CA ARG A 70 8.24 7.46 19.75
C ARG A 70 7.31 7.07 20.88
N VAL A 71 7.65 6.01 21.61
CA VAL A 71 6.86 5.55 22.74
C VAL A 71 6.95 6.57 23.88
N SER A 72 5.81 7.06 24.36
CA SER A 72 5.71 8.03 25.46
C SER A 72 5.43 7.38 26.83
N ALA A 73 5.03 6.11 26.84
CA ALA A 73 4.80 5.35 28.06
C ALA A 73 6.10 4.73 28.59
N SER A 74 6.23 4.58 29.91
CA SER A 74 7.39 3.91 30.53
C SER A 74 7.54 2.45 30.08
N LEU A 75 6.41 1.77 29.93
CA LEU A 75 6.33 0.41 29.42
C LEU A 75 5.03 0.27 28.62
N LEU A 76 5.14 -0.15 27.36
CA LEU A 76 4.02 -0.35 26.45
C LEU A 76 4.04 -1.79 25.94
N ASN A 77 2.95 -2.53 26.16
CA ASN A 77 2.84 -3.91 25.67
C ASN A 77 2.52 -3.91 24.17
N VAL A 78 3.25 -4.75 23.42
CA VAL A 78 2.96 -5.04 22.00
C VAL A 78 2.12 -6.31 21.96
N ARG A 79 1.00 -6.30 21.23
CA ARG A 79 0.04 -7.39 21.17
C ARG A 79 -0.10 -7.93 19.75
N ARG A 80 -0.51 -9.20 19.64
CA ARG A 80 -0.71 -9.87 18.34
C ARG A 80 -1.90 -9.33 17.54
N GLU A 81 -2.97 -8.93 18.22
CA GLU A 81 -4.16 -8.33 17.64
C GLU A 81 -4.49 -7.01 18.37
N PRO A 82 -5.23 -6.07 17.73
CA PRO A 82 -5.64 -4.79 18.32
C PRO A 82 -6.72 -4.96 19.40
N ALA A 83 -6.43 -5.76 20.42
CA ALA A 83 -7.37 -6.14 21.47
C ALA A 83 -6.66 -6.37 22.81
N LEU A 84 -7.27 -5.93 23.92
CA LEU A 84 -6.69 -6.04 25.26
C LEU A 84 -6.56 -7.48 25.78
N HIS A 85 -7.32 -8.41 25.20
CA HIS A 85 -7.30 -9.83 25.53
C HIS A 85 -6.35 -10.63 24.64
N SER A 86 -5.75 -10.01 23.62
CA SER A 86 -4.76 -10.65 22.75
C SER A 86 -3.46 -10.96 23.50
N ASP A 87 -2.78 -12.02 23.06
CA ASP A 87 -1.43 -12.38 23.47
C ASP A 87 -0.47 -11.19 23.38
N VAL A 88 0.36 -11.03 24.41
CA VAL A 88 1.44 -10.06 24.46
C VAL A 88 2.66 -10.65 23.75
N MET A 89 3.09 -10.02 22.66
CA MET A 89 4.26 -10.42 21.87
C MET A 89 5.56 -9.89 22.49
N GLY A 90 5.47 -8.80 23.25
CA GLY A 90 6.61 -8.20 23.95
C GLY A 90 6.25 -6.84 24.54
N SER A 91 7.28 -6.04 24.84
CA SER A 91 7.09 -4.70 25.38
C SER A 91 8.12 -3.72 24.82
N LEU A 92 7.73 -2.46 24.75
CA LEU A 92 8.55 -1.32 24.40
C LEU A 92 8.70 -0.42 25.62
N ILE A 93 9.80 0.30 25.70
CA ILE A 93 10.08 1.25 26.79
C ILE A 93 9.99 2.69 26.31
N LEU A 94 9.91 3.63 27.24
CA LEU A 94 9.96 5.07 26.96
C LEU A 94 11.07 5.40 25.95
N ASP A 95 10.73 6.25 24.99
CA ASP A 95 11.62 6.73 23.93
C ASP A 95 12.05 5.70 22.88
N SER A 96 11.54 4.47 22.97
CA SER A 96 11.70 3.48 21.90
C SER A 96 11.16 4.05 20.59
N ARG A 97 11.96 3.92 19.52
CA ARG A 97 11.56 4.29 18.17
C ARG A 97 10.93 3.09 17.50
N ILE A 98 9.80 3.31 16.84
CA ILE A 98 9.04 2.28 16.12
C ILE A 98 8.76 2.75 14.71
N ASP A 99 8.71 1.80 13.78
CA ASP A 99 8.14 2.01 12.46
C ASP A 99 6.69 1.52 12.51
N ILE A 100 5.77 2.44 12.22
CA ILE A 100 4.32 2.24 12.23
C ILE A 100 3.92 1.83 10.82
N LEU A 101 3.28 0.67 10.72
CA LEU A 101 2.85 0.06 9.46
C LEU A 101 1.42 0.48 9.09
N ASP A 102 0.52 0.57 10.08
CA ASP A 102 -0.87 0.98 9.90
C ASP A 102 -1.48 1.53 11.20
N GLU A 103 -2.63 2.19 11.08
CA GLU A 103 -3.41 2.70 12.22
C GLU A 103 -4.84 2.13 12.14
N THR A 104 -5.25 1.38 13.16
CA THR A 104 -6.61 0.84 13.26
C THR A 104 -7.25 1.26 14.58
N GLY A 105 -8.15 2.24 14.53
CA GLY A 105 -8.77 2.80 15.72
C GLY A 105 -7.74 3.46 16.64
N GLU A 106 -7.67 3.02 17.89
CA GLU A 106 -6.67 3.50 18.87
C GLU A 106 -5.37 2.67 18.85
N TRP A 107 -5.23 1.71 17.92
CA TRP A 107 -4.09 0.82 17.83
C TRP A 107 -3.20 1.18 16.65
N LEU A 108 -1.89 1.07 16.86
CA LEU A 108 -0.87 1.20 15.84
C LEU A 108 -0.31 -0.20 15.56
N GLU A 109 -0.34 -0.61 14.29
CA GLU A 109 0.42 -1.77 13.83
C GLU A 109 1.87 -1.34 13.63
N ILE A 110 2.81 -2.15 14.12
CA ILE A 110 4.24 -1.82 14.09
C ILE A 110 5.07 -3.00 13.60
N ALA A 111 6.22 -2.70 13.00
CA ALA A 111 7.25 -3.71 12.81
C ALA A 111 7.87 -4.08 14.17
N PHE A 112 7.71 -5.33 14.61
CA PHE A 112 8.19 -5.80 15.91
C PHE A 112 8.76 -7.21 15.82
N ASN A 113 10.00 -7.39 16.28
CA ASN A 113 10.75 -8.65 16.33
C ASN A 113 11.10 -9.34 14.99
N GLY A 114 11.10 -8.61 13.87
CA GLY A 114 11.65 -9.09 12.59
C GLY A 114 10.65 -9.88 11.75
#